data_AF-A0A6N6VR88-F1
#
_entry.id   AF-A0A6N6VR88-F1
#
_cell.length_a   1.000
_cell.length_b   1.000
_cell.length_c   1.000
_cell.angle_alpha   90.00
_cell.angle_beta   90.00
_cell.angle_gamma   90.00
#
_symmetry.space_group_name_H-M   'P 1'
#
loop_
_entity.id
_entity.type
_entity.pdbx_description
1 polymer ?
#
loop_
_entity_poly.entity_id
_entity_poly.type
_entity_poly.pdbx_seq_one_letter_code
_entity_poly.pdbx_strand_id
1 'polypeptide(L)'
;MSNNEFKTKTNTEKDSKFDITDYLMPARGFFFVIVEELGKDGFLVRRTYATLDDPYLREMNLSYSQNLREVWPEKYNLEPRNYSSTSSIAEHIMGSTNKNSSYISTSSSFPDGSPRFDVNKKTVYIDINKAKKAGAKLISTEEILSSLEEYKQQNPHLKRRIDKIAGYVKDIDKEVLLQGKKIPSKAVFTPNSYDKAMKINGIGKVLHVFGIAFTAYDLKQALDESYKVESLKPITAEVVRQAGGWGAAWVGFKIGGAIGVSVGIEAGPGCVISGLVGGVIFGTSGYFGFDWVADFIYKN
;
A
#
# COMPACT_ATOMS: atom_id res chain seq x y z
N MET A 1 -18.59 13.32 35.02
CA MET A 1 -18.60 11.99 35.67
C MET A 1 -19.95 11.83 36.34
N SER A 2 -20.85 10.98 35.83
CA SER A 2 -22.11 10.65 36.52
C SER A 2 -21.93 9.32 37.24
N ASN A 3 -22.08 9.32 38.57
CA ASN A 3 -22.16 8.11 39.37
C ASN A 3 -23.52 7.45 39.12
N ASN A 4 -23.53 6.35 38.37
CA ASN A 4 -24.71 5.50 38.24
C ASN A 4 -24.60 4.36 39.25
N GLU A 5 -25.13 4.55 40.46
CA GLU A 5 -25.43 3.44 41.37
C GLU A 5 -26.75 2.77 40.94
N PHE A 6 -26.68 1.50 40.54
CA PHE A 6 -27.85 0.71 40.19
C PHE A 6 -28.30 -0.13 41.39
N LYS A 7 -29.51 0.14 41.89
CA LYS A 7 -30.16 -0.67 42.93
C LYS A 7 -31.19 -1.60 42.27
N THR A 8 -30.90 -2.90 42.22
CA THR A 8 -31.85 -3.91 41.76
C THR A 8 -32.34 -4.75 42.95
N LYS A 9 -33.62 -5.08 42.98
CA LYS A 9 -34.18 -5.98 44.02
C LYS A 9 -33.95 -7.42 43.57
N THR A 10 -33.04 -8.12 44.25
CA THR A 10 -32.91 -9.58 44.12
C THR A 10 -34.08 -10.26 44.81
N ASN A 11 -34.66 -11.29 44.21
CA ASN A 11 -35.67 -12.10 44.89
C ASN A 11 -35.02 -12.90 46.05
N THR A 12 -35.82 -13.38 46.98
CA THR A 12 -35.37 -14.10 48.19
C THR A 12 -35.18 -15.59 48.00
N GLU A 13 -35.29 -16.11 46.77
CA GLU A 13 -35.14 -17.54 46.50
C GLU A 13 -33.69 -17.91 46.21
N LYS A 14 -33.24 -18.99 46.85
CA LYS A 14 -31.88 -19.52 46.67
C LYS A 14 -31.71 -19.97 45.22
N ASP A 15 -30.64 -19.50 44.56
CA ASP A 15 -30.26 -19.79 43.17
C ASP A 15 -31.14 -19.17 42.06
N SER A 16 -31.99 -18.19 42.39
CA SER A 16 -32.71 -17.41 41.38
C SER A 16 -31.77 -16.53 40.55
N LYS A 17 -31.95 -16.57 39.22
CA LYS A 17 -31.23 -15.72 38.26
C LYS A 17 -32.23 -14.78 37.58
N PHE A 18 -31.94 -13.48 37.59
CA PHE A 18 -32.72 -12.47 36.88
C PHE A 18 -31.83 -11.78 35.84
N ASP A 19 -32.16 -11.93 34.56
CA ASP A 19 -31.46 -11.24 33.49
C ASP A 19 -31.87 -9.76 33.47
N ILE A 20 -30.93 -8.89 33.81
CA ILE A 20 -31.12 -7.45 33.69
C ILE A 20 -30.98 -7.08 32.21
N THR A 21 -32.12 -6.93 31.54
CA THR A 21 -32.20 -6.36 30.19
C THR A 21 -32.25 -4.83 30.30
N ASP A 22 -31.09 -4.19 30.55
CA ASP A 22 -31.02 -2.72 30.55
C ASP A 22 -30.66 -2.14 29.17
N TYR A 23 -31.11 -0.89 28.97
CA TYR A 23 -31.24 -0.17 27.70
C TYR A 23 -29.95 0.01 26.88
N LEU A 24 -30.12 -0.11 25.55
CA LEU A 24 -29.24 0.42 24.49
C LEU A 24 -27.74 0.34 24.80
N MET A 25 -27.15 -0.85 24.62
CA MET A 25 -25.69 -0.90 24.52
C MET A 25 -25.21 0.02 23.40
N PRO A 26 -24.35 1.01 23.68
CA PRO A 26 -23.97 1.99 22.69
C PRO A 26 -23.21 1.30 21.56
N ALA A 27 -23.83 1.24 20.37
CA ALA A 27 -23.11 0.97 19.14
C ALA A 27 -22.15 2.13 18.93
N ARG A 28 -20.85 1.88 19.11
CA ARG A 28 -19.83 2.89 18.80
C ARG A 28 -19.52 2.79 17.32
N GLY A 29 -20.06 3.72 16.56
CA GLY A 29 -19.65 3.96 15.18
C GLY A 29 -18.32 4.71 15.18
N PHE A 30 -17.30 4.11 14.58
CA PHE A 30 -16.03 4.76 14.32
C PHE A 30 -15.99 5.20 12.86
N PHE A 31 -15.89 6.50 12.63
CA PHE A 31 -15.70 7.07 11.30
C PHE A 31 -14.25 7.47 11.11
N PHE A 32 -13.61 6.91 10.10
CA PHE A 32 -12.25 7.21 9.72
C PHE A 32 -12.27 7.94 8.39
N VAL A 33 -11.51 9.02 8.31
CA VAL A 33 -11.29 9.77 7.08
C VAL A 33 -9.81 9.69 6.76
N ILE A 34 -9.44 8.88 5.78
CA ILE A 34 -8.06 8.77 5.33
C ILE A 34 -7.88 9.75 4.17
N VAL A 35 -7.01 10.73 4.37
CA VAL A 35 -6.64 11.69 3.32
C VAL A 35 -5.30 11.27 2.72
N GLU A 36 -5.31 10.65 1.54
CA GLU A 36 -4.07 10.39 0.79
C GLU A 36 -3.78 11.55 -0.17
N GLU A 37 -2.63 12.21 -0.02
CA GLU A 37 -2.26 13.25 -0.98
C GLU A 37 -1.75 12.63 -2.30
N LEU A 38 -2.47 12.87 -3.41
CA LEU A 38 -2.04 12.40 -4.74
C LEU A 38 -0.97 13.32 -5.29
N GLY A 39 0.15 12.73 -5.72
CA GLY A 39 1.23 13.49 -6.35
C GLY A 39 1.87 14.53 -5.42
N LYS A 40 1.84 14.32 -4.10
CA LYS A 40 2.48 15.20 -3.11
C LYS A 40 3.92 15.56 -3.49
N ASP A 41 4.66 14.56 -3.94
CA ASP A 41 6.06 14.69 -4.36
C ASP A 41 6.20 14.76 -5.91
N GLY A 42 5.09 14.92 -6.63
CA GLY A 42 5.01 14.84 -8.09
C GLY A 42 4.83 13.41 -8.63
N PHE A 43 4.91 13.32 -9.95
CA PHE A 43 4.80 12.06 -10.70
C PHE A 43 6.02 11.85 -11.60
N LEU A 44 6.41 10.59 -11.75
CA LEU A 44 7.32 10.16 -12.81
C LEU A 44 6.53 9.56 -13.96
N VAL A 45 7.05 9.68 -15.16
CA VAL A 45 6.43 9.14 -16.38
C VAL A 45 7.26 7.97 -16.88
N ARG A 46 6.60 6.85 -17.21
CA ARG A 46 7.22 5.71 -17.87
C ARG A 46 6.41 5.30 -19.07
N ARG A 47 7.08 4.96 -20.17
CA ARG A 47 6.47 4.29 -21.31
C ARG A 47 6.64 2.78 -21.15
N THR A 48 5.52 2.06 -21.16
CA THR A 48 5.46 0.60 -20.97
C THR A 48 4.83 -0.07 -22.18
N TYR A 49 4.98 -1.38 -22.30
CA TYR A 49 4.40 -2.11 -23.42
C TYR A 49 2.87 -2.00 -23.41
N ALA A 50 2.26 -1.92 -24.59
CA ALA A 50 0.81 -1.83 -24.75
C ALA A 50 0.14 -3.20 -24.87
N THR A 51 0.87 -4.22 -25.31
CA THR A 51 0.38 -5.59 -25.53
C THR A 51 1.48 -6.62 -25.24
N LEU A 52 1.06 -7.86 -24.92
CA LEU A 52 1.94 -9.03 -24.82
C LEU A 52 2.50 -9.48 -26.18
N ASP A 53 1.90 -9.00 -27.27
CA ASP A 53 2.29 -9.36 -28.64
C ASP A 53 3.41 -8.47 -29.20
N ASP A 54 3.93 -7.54 -28.40
CA ASP A 54 5.04 -6.67 -28.80
C ASP A 54 6.29 -7.52 -29.12
N PRO A 55 6.89 -7.38 -30.32
CA PRO A 55 8.01 -8.22 -30.74
C PRO A 55 9.22 -8.05 -29.82
N TYR A 56 9.51 -6.82 -29.37
CA TYR A 56 10.62 -6.56 -28.47
C TYR A 56 10.38 -7.12 -27.06
N LEU A 57 9.13 -7.15 -26.60
CA LEU A 57 8.80 -7.80 -25.32
C LEU A 57 9.01 -9.32 -25.41
N ARG A 58 8.60 -9.94 -26.51
CA ARG A 58 8.78 -11.39 -26.73
C ARG A 58 10.26 -11.79 -26.81
N GLU A 59 11.09 -10.98 -27.44
CA GLU A 59 12.54 -11.19 -27.52
C GLU A 59 13.24 -11.17 -26.15
N MET A 60 12.64 -10.56 -25.13
CA MET A 60 13.22 -10.52 -23.77
C MET A 60 13.12 -11.85 -23.03
N ASN A 61 12.36 -12.82 -23.55
CA ASN A 61 12.19 -14.17 -22.97
C ASN A 61 11.86 -14.15 -21.46
N LEU A 62 11.00 -13.22 -21.05
CA LEU A 62 10.55 -13.08 -19.67
C LEU A 62 9.50 -14.13 -19.32
N SER A 63 9.36 -14.45 -18.04
CA SER A 63 8.23 -15.26 -17.56
C SER A 63 6.89 -14.57 -17.85
N TYR A 64 5.81 -15.34 -17.94
CA TYR A 64 4.46 -14.79 -18.19
C TYR A 64 4.07 -13.70 -17.18
N SER A 65 4.37 -13.90 -15.89
CA SER A 65 4.08 -12.91 -14.85
C SER A 65 4.90 -11.62 -15.00
N GLN A 66 6.16 -11.71 -15.44
CA GLN A 66 6.97 -10.53 -15.76
C GLN A 66 6.43 -9.79 -16.99
N ASN A 67 5.99 -10.50 -18.03
CA ASN A 67 5.34 -9.88 -19.18
C ASN A 67 4.06 -9.13 -18.78
N LEU A 68 3.23 -9.70 -17.88
CA LEU A 68 2.06 -9.00 -17.35
C LEU A 68 2.41 -7.70 -16.63
N ARG A 69 3.52 -7.65 -15.91
CA ARG A 69 4.00 -6.44 -15.19
C ARG A 69 4.54 -5.38 -16.13
N GLU A 70 5.19 -5.79 -17.22
CA GLU A 70 5.70 -4.88 -18.25
C GLU A 70 4.57 -4.29 -19.10
N VAL A 71 3.45 -5.00 -19.28
CA VAL A 71 2.29 -4.51 -20.04
C VAL A 71 1.27 -3.81 -19.15
N TRP A 72 0.98 -4.29 -17.94
CA TRP A 72 -0.03 -3.73 -17.04
C TRP A 72 0.48 -3.53 -15.60
N PRO A 73 1.48 -2.67 -15.38
CA PRO A 73 1.99 -2.40 -14.04
C PRO A 73 0.94 -1.79 -13.09
N GLU A 74 -0.04 -1.07 -13.63
CA GLU A 74 -1.20 -0.54 -12.89
C GLU A 74 -2.13 -1.63 -12.33
N LYS A 75 -1.94 -2.89 -12.75
CA LYS A 75 -2.67 -4.06 -12.24
C LYS A 75 -1.75 -5.00 -11.48
N TYR A 76 -0.56 -5.27 -12.02
CA TYR A 76 0.34 -6.33 -11.54
C TYR A 76 1.56 -5.82 -10.76
N ASN A 77 1.59 -4.53 -10.41
CA ASN A 77 2.72 -3.82 -9.78
C ASN A 77 3.84 -3.53 -10.78
N LEU A 78 4.61 -2.48 -10.48
CA LEU A 78 5.82 -2.14 -11.22
C LEU A 78 7.03 -2.66 -10.45
N GLU A 79 7.80 -3.55 -11.07
CA GLU A 79 8.96 -4.20 -10.46
C GLU A 79 10.15 -4.14 -11.42
N PRO A 80 11.39 -4.01 -10.94
CA PRO A 80 12.57 -4.16 -11.77
C PRO A 80 12.66 -5.60 -12.27
N ARG A 81 13.29 -5.80 -13.44
CA ARG A 81 13.41 -7.12 -14.06
C ARG A 81 14.20 -8.09 -13.19
N ASN A 82 15.22 -7.58 -12.49
CA ASN A 82 15.98 -8.35 -11.52
C ASN A 82 16.38 -7.47 -10.33
N TYR A 83 15.56 -7.47 -9.28
CA TYR A 83 15.85 -6.71 -8.06
C TYR A 83 17.16 -7.12 -7.37
N SER A 84 17.58 -8.39 -7.51
CA SER A 84 18.82 -8.90 -6.91
C SER A 84 20.07 -8.58 -7.74
N SER A 85 19.94 -7.88 -8.86
CA SER A 85 21.07 -7.50 -9.69
C SER A 85 21.98 -6.50 -8.99
N THR A 86 23.29 -6.75 -9.07
CA THR A 86 24.35 -5.90 -8.55
C THR A 86 24.85 -4.87 -9.58
N SER A 87 24.18 -4.75 -10.73
CA SER A 87 24.53 -3.73 -11.73
C SER A 87 24.50 -2.34 -11.10
N SER A 88 25.53 -1.56 -11.39
CA SER A 88 25.62 -0.15 -11.02
C SER A 88 24.61 0.72 -11.78
N ILE A 89 24.40 1.95 -11.31
CA ILE A 89 23.58 2.95 -11.99
C ILE A 89 24.09 3.18 -13.42
N ALA A 90 25.41 3.39 -13.57
CA ALA A 90 26.02 3.59 -14.88
C ALA A 90 25.83 2.39 -15.82
N GLU A 91 26.00 1.14 -15.36
CA GLU A 91 25.79 -0.04 -16.21
C GLU A 91 24.35 -0.18 -16.69
N HIS A 92 23.38 0.12 -15.81
CA HIS A 92 21.97 0.15 -16.17
C HIS A 92 21.69 1.17 -17.28
N ILE A 93 22.17 2.40 -17.11
CA ILE A 93 21.97 3.51 -18.07
C ILE A 93 22.71 3.25 -19.39
N MET A 94 23.91 2.69 -19.32
CA MET A 94 24.70 2.34 -20.51
C MET A 94 24.08 1.20 -21.31
N GLY A 95 23.18 0.41 -20.71
CA GLY A 95 22.60 -0.77 -21.33
C GLY A 95 23.63 -1.84 -21.66
N SER A 96 24.77 -1.85 -20.95
CA SER A 96 25.93 -2.74 -21.23
C SER A 96 25.71 -4.17 -20.74
N THR A 97 24.80 -4.39 -19.79
CA THR A 97 24.48 -5.70 -19.22
C THR A 97 22.97 -5.94 -19.22
N ASN A 98 22.50 -6.60 -20.28
CA ASN A 98 21.28 -7.39 -20.34
C ASN A 98 19.98 -6.80 -19.73
N LYS A 99 19.76 -5.48 -19.69
CA LYS A 99 18.53 -4.79 -19.16
C LYS A 99 17.98 -5.32 -17.81
N ASN A 100 18.71 -6.19 -17.11
CA ASN A 100 18.29 -6.96 -15.94
C ASN A 100 18.97 -6.37 -14.73
N SER A 101 18.67 -5.11 -14.46
CA SER A 101 19.13 -4.39 -13.28
C SER A 101 18.05 -4.36 -12.20
N SER A 102 18.43 -3.83 -11.04
CA SER A 102 17.52 -3.52 -9.94
C SER A 102 16.80 -2.16 -10.11
N TYR A 103 17.00 -1.49 -11.25
CA TYR A 103 16.49 -0.15 -11.53
C TYR A 103 15.37 -0.15 -12.56
N ILE A 104 14.43 0.77 -12.37
CA ILE A 104 13.35 1.08 -13.32
C ILE A 104 13.59 2.49 -13.86
N SER A 105 13.82 2.61 -15.17
CA SER A 105 13.95 3.90 -15.85
C SER A 105 12.60 4.63 -15.94
N THR A 106 12.61 5.89 -15.57
CA THR A 106 11.47 6.80 -15.65
C THR A 106 11.94 8.20 -16.06
N SER A 107 11.01 9.07 -16.41
CA SER A 107 11.29 10.47 -16.73
C SER A 107 10.59 11.38 -15.73
N SER A 108 11.27 12.45 -15.33
CA SER A 108 10.66 13.53 -14.53
C SER A 108 9.86 14.53 -15.37
N SER A 109 9.89 14.42 -16.70
CA SER A 109 9.11 15.27 -17.61
C SER A 109 7.62 14.89 -17.55
N PHE A 110 6.88 15.38 -16.56
CA PHE A 110 5.44 15.17 -16.48
C PHE A 110 4.66 16.22 -17.30
N PRO A 111 3.58 15.85 -18.04
CA PRO A 111 3.02 14.50 -18.21
C PRO A 111 3.60 13.69 -19.38
N ASP A 112 4.40 14.30 -20.25
CA ASP A 112 4.73 13.74 -21.57
C ASP A 112 5.75 12.59 -21.52
N GLY A 113 6.63 12.61 -20.53
CA GLY A 113 7.78 11.73 -20.37
C GLY A 113 8.94 12.08 -21.30
N SER A 114 9.88 11.15 -21.46
CA SER A 114 10.95 11.29 -22.44
C SER A 114 10.40 11.11 -23.86
N PRO A 115 10.76 12.00 -24.81
CA PRO A 115 10.39 11.84 -26.22
C PRO A 115 11.14 10.70 -26.92
N ARG A 116 12.23 10.19 -26.32
CA ARG A 116 13.00 9.05 -26.84
C ARG A 116 12.40 7.71 -26.42
N PHE A 117 11.41 7.72 -25.53
CA PHE A 117 10.69 6.51 -25.16
C PHE A 117 9.60 6.23 -26.21
N ASP A 118 9.76 5.09 -26.88
CA ASP A 118 9.03 4.58 -28.04
C ASP A 118 7.53 4.97 -28.15
N VAL A 119 7.11 5.37 -29.34
CA VAL A 119 5.75 5.82 -29.70
C VAL A 119 4.70 4.70 -29.64
N ASN A 120 5.12 3.43 -29.74
CA ASN A 120 4.22 2.27 -29.66
C ASN A 120 3.95 1.80 -28.21
N LYS A 121 4.40 2.57 -27.22
CA LYS A 121 4.26 2.25 -25.80
C LYS A 121 3.20 3.11 -25.15
N LYS A 122 2.47 2.51 -24.20
CA LYS A 122 1.49 3.21 -23.39
C LYS A 122 2.19 4.02 -22.30
N THR A 123 1.60 5.14 -21.92
CA THR A 123 2.10 5.96 -20.81
C THR A 123 1.52 5.47 -19.49
N VAL A 124 2.36 5.43 -18.46
CA VAL A 124 1.94 5.33 -17.06
C VAL A 124 2.62 6.41 -16.23
N TYR A 125 1.91 6.90 -15.22
CA TYR A 125 2.39 7.85 -14.22
C TYR A 125 2.63 7.12 -12.91
N ILE A 126 3.75 7.39 -12.26
CA ILE A 126 4.12 6.80 -10.98
C ILE A 126 4.13 7.90 -9.92
N ASP A 127 3.27 7.77 -8.92
CA ASP A 127 3.23 8.68 -7.77
C ASP A 127 4.49 8.49 -6.92
N ILE A 128 5.33 9.54 -6.85
CA ILE A 128 6.62 9.50 -6.18
C ILE A 128 6.44 9.22 -4.68
N ASN A 129 5.43 9.84 -4.05
CA ASN A 129 5.22 9.68 -2.61
C ASN A 129 4.80 8.24 -2.27
N LYS A 130 3.87 7.69 -3.05
CA LYS A 130 3.42 6.29 -2.85
C LYS A 130 4.53 5.28 -3.16
N ALA A 131 5.37 5.55 -4.17
CA ALA A 131 6.54 4.72 -4.45
C ALA A 131 7.54 4.74 -3.28
N LYS A 132 7.89 5.92 -2.75
CA LYS A 132 8.79 6.05 -1.60
C LYS A 132 8.23 5.38 -0.34
N LYS A 133 6.93 5.55 -0.06
CA LYS A 133 6.24 4.85 1.06
C LYS A 133 6.27 3.33 0.92
N ALA A 134 6.34 2.81 -0.30
CA ALA A 134 6.51 1.38 -0.57
C ALA A 134 7.98 0.90 -0.46
N GLY A 135 8.91 1.77 -0.04
CA GLY A 135 10.32 1.46 0.13
C GLY A 135 11.17 1.68 -1.13
N ALA A 136 10.66 2.41 -2.13
CA ALA A 136 11.45 2.75 -3.31
C ALA A 136 12.45 3.86 -3.01
N LYS A 137 13.71 3.66 -3.38
CA LYS A 137 14.70 4.72 -3.48
C LYS A 137 14.57 5.41 -4.84
N LEU A 138 14.50 6.74 -4.81
CA LEU A 138 14.58 7.58 -5.99
C LEU A 138 16.05 7.96 -6.22
N ILE A 139 16.52 7.84 -7.46
CA ILE A 139 17.88 8.21 -7.84
C ILE A 139 17.76 9.33 -8.86
N SER A 140 18.26 10.51 -8.51
CA SER A 140 18.08 11.72 -9.31
C SER A 140 18.93 11.71 -10.59
N THR A 141 18.60 12.62 -11.51
CA THR A 141 19.40 12.88 -12.70
C THR A 141 20.85 13.16 -12.35
N GLU A 142 21.10 13.93 -11.28
CA GLU A 142 22.44 14.31 -10.82
C GLU A 142 23.22 13.11 -10.29
N GLU A 143 22.57 12.22 -9.51
CA GLU A 143 23.19 10.96 -9.06
C GLU A 143 23.55 10.05 -10.25
N ILE A 144 22.70 10.00 -11.28
CA ILE A 144 23.00 9.27 -12.52
C ILE A 144 24.22 9.87 -13.23
N LEU A 145 24.25 11.18 -13.40
CA LEU A 145 25.37 11.88 -14.06
C LEU A 145 26.68 11.70 -13.30
N SER A 146 26.65 11.74 -11.96
CA SER A 146 27.82 11.45 -11.13
C SER A 146 28.31 10.02 -11.34
N SER A 147 27.40 9.04 -11.33
CA SER A 147 27.76 7.64 -11.57
C SER A 147 28.34 7.42 -12.98
N LEU A 148 27.81 8.10 -14.00
CA LEU A 148 28.36 8.05 -15.36
C LEU A 148 29.76 8.67 -15.43
N GLU A 149 30.03 9.74 -14.69
CA GLU A 149 31.36 10.38 -14.65
C GLU A 149 32.40 9.44 -14.01
N GLU A 150 32.06 8.79 -12.89
CA GLU A 150 32.91 7.77 -12.27
C GLU A 150 33.18 6.60 -13.22
N TYR A 151 32.12 6.11 -13.88
CA TYR A 151 32.23 5.03 -14.86
C TYR A 151 33.11 5.42 -16.06
N LYS A 152 33.09 6.70 -16.45
CA LYS A 152 33.93 7.26 -17.53
C LYS A 152 35.42 7.26 -17.18
N GLN A 153 35.76 7.56 -15.93
CA GLN A 153 37.14 7.51 -15.44
C GLN A 153 37.69 6.08 -15.49
N GLN A 154 36.87 5.09 -15.17
CA GLN A 154 37.22 3.67 -15.21
C GLN A 154 37.24 3.11 -16.64
N ASN A 155 36.47 3.71 -17.56
CA ASN A 155 36.34 3.27 -18.96
C ASN A 155 36.66 4.39 -19.96
N PRO A 156 37.90 4.91 -20.04
CA PRO A 156 38.25 6.05 -20.91
C PRO A 156 37.92 5.82 -22.39
N HIS A 157 37.99 4.57 -22.85
CA HIS A 157 37.66 4.18 -24.23
C HIS A 157 36.17 4.40 -24.59
N LEU A 158 35.27 4.47 -23.59
CA LEU A 158 33.83 4.73 -23.78
C LEU A 158 33.45 6.21 -23.65
N LYS A 159 34.42 7.12 -23.39
CA LYS A 159 34.18 8.54 -23.11
C LYS A 159 33.12 9.19 -24.01
N ARG A 160 33.29 9.07 -25.34
CA ARG A 160 32.36 9.66 -26.31
C ARG A 160 30.92 9.14 -26.18
N ARG A 161 30.76 7.84 -25.89
CA ARG A 161 29.45 7.21 -25.70
C ARG A 161 28.82 7.68 -24.39
N ILE A 162 29.62 7.74 -23.32
CA ILE A 162 29.16 8.17 -22.00
C ILE A 162 28.73 9.64 -22.03
N ASP A 163 29.54 10.53 -22.59
CA ASP A 163 29.21 11.96 -22.69
C ASP A 163 27.90 12.17 -23.49
N LYS A 164 27.69 11.40 -24.57
CA LYS A 164 26.45 11.42 -25.35
C LYS A 164 25.24 10.94 -24.54
N ILE A 165 25.37 9.84 -23.79
CA ILE A 165 24.30 9.31 -22.95
C ILE A 165 23.98 10.25 -21.79
N ALA A 166 25.00 10.85 -21.16
CA ALA A 166 24.85 11.86 -20.12
C ALA A 166 24.05 13.08 -20.63
N GLY A 167 24.35 13.57 -21.83
CA GLY A 167 23.57 14.64 -22.46
C GLY A 167 22.10 14.25 -22.68
N TYR A 168 21.84 13.01 -23.11
CA TYR A 168 20.46 12.53 -23.23
C TYR A 168 19.72 12.44 -21.89
N VAL A 169 20.35 11.84 -20.88
CA VAL A 169 19.80 11.73 -19.52
C VAL A 169 19.40 13.09 -18.97
N LYS A 170 20.28 14.09 -19.14
CA LYS A 170 20.09 15.44 -18.59
C LYS A 170 19.07 16.27 -19.37
N ASP A 171 19.27 16.39 -20.68
CA ASP A 171 18.63 17.44 -21.47
C ASP A 171 17.38 16.96 -22.21
N ILE A 172 17.26 15.65 -22.47
CA ILE A 172 16.16 15.09 -23.26
C ILE A 172 15.24 14.23 -22.41
N ASP A 173 15.81 13.22 -21.76
CA ASP A 173 15.05 12.20 -21.07
C ASP A 173 14.62 12.66 -19.68
N LYS A 174 15.38 13.59 -19.09
CA LYS A 174 15.29 13.99 -17.67
C LYS A 174 15.13 12.76 -16.78
N GLU A 175 16.02 11.79 -17.02
CA GLU A 175 15.88 10.42 -16.54
C GLU A 175 16.08 10.37 -15.03
N VAL A 176 15.18 9.63 -14.38
CA VAL A 176 15.20 9.36 -12.95
C VAL A 176 15.00 7.85 -12.78
N LEU A 177 15.77 7.23 -11.89
CA LEU A 177 15.63 5.80 -11.62
C LEU A 177 14.85 5.57 -10.33
N LEU A 178 14.00 4.54 -10.36
CA LEU A 178 13.43 3.94 -9.16
C LEU A 178 14.15 2.63 -8.86
N GLN A 179 14.60 2.48 -7.62
CA GLN A 179 15.14 1.23 -7.11
C GLN A 179 14.26 0.74 -5.96
N GLY A 180 13.59 -0.39 -6.15
CA GLY A 180 12.74 -0.97 -5.11
C GLY A 180 12.23 -2.33 -5.54
N LYS A 181 12.03 -3.24 -4.58
CA LYS A 181 11.59 -4.61 -4.87
C LYS A 181 10.24 -4.62 -5.59
N LYS A 182 9.34 -3.73 -5.17
CA LYS A 182 7.98 -3.66 -5.66
C LYS A 182 7.38 -2.28 -5.47
N ILE A 183 6.96 -1.66 -6.56
CA ILE A 183 6.12 -0.46 -6.55
C ILE A 183 4.67 -0.91 -6.72
N PRO A 184 3.80 -0.72 -5.71
CA PRO A 184 2.46 -1.28 -5.75
C PRO A 184 1.64 -0.65 -6.86
N SER A 185 0.72 -1.42 -7.46
CA SER A 185 -0.17 -0.94 -8.53
C SER A 185 -0.93 0.34 -8.18
N LYS A 186 -1.29 0.56 -6.91
CA LYS A 186 -1.93 1.80 -6.41
C LYS A 186 -1.08 3.07 -6.55
N ALA A 187 0.22 2.93 -6.80
CA ALA A 187 1.13 4.04 -7.09
C ALA A 187 1.28 4.29 -8.61
N VAL A 188 0.68 3.45 -9.46
CA VAL A 188 0.83 3.51 -10.91
C VAL A 188 -0.51 3.82 -11.55
N PHE A 189 -0.55 4.87 -12.36
CA PHE A 189 -1.76 5.39 -12.99
C PHE A 189 -1.60 5.36 -14.51
N THR A 190 -2.64 4.93 -15.22
CA THR A 190 -2.84 5.33 -16.61
C THR A 190 -3.32 6.79 -16.68
N PRO A 191 -3.16 7.49 -17.82
CA PRO A 191 -3.72 8.84 -17.99
C PRO A 191 -5.19 8.92 -17.60
N ASN A 192 -6.01 7.96 -18.05
CA ASN A 192 -7.43 7.90 -17.73
C ASN A 192 -7.71 7.72 -16.22
N SER A 193 -6.96 6.86 -15.53
CA SER A 193 -7.12 6.68 -14.08
C SER A 193 -6.61 7.88 -13.28
N TYR A 194 -5.56 8.55 -13.76
CA TYR A 194 -5.05 9.79 -13.18
C TYR A 194 -6.09 10.90 -13.30
N ASP A 195 -6.66 11.10 -14.48
CA ASP A 195 -7.69 12.12 -14.71
C ASP A 195 -8.93 11.88 -13.84
N LYS A 196 -9.37 10.63 -13.72
CA LYS A 196 -10.46 10.26 -12.80
C LYS A 196 -10.09 10.56 -11.36
N ALA A 197 -8.89 10.19 -10.93
CA ALA A 197 -8.41 10.43 -9.57
C ALA A 197 -8.32 11.93 -9.26
N MET A 198 -7.88 12.77 -10.22
CA MET A 198 -7.84 14.22 -10.06
C MET A 198 -9.24 14.86 -10.08
N LYS A 199 -10.15 14.39 -10.93
CA LYS A 199 -11.54 14.91 -11.03
C LYS A 199 -12.39 14.60 -9.82
N ILE A 200 -12.24 13.41 -9.22
CA ILE A 200 -12.99 13.01 -8.03
C ILE A 200 -12.50 13.78 -6.79
N ASN A 201 -11.22 14.12 -6.73
CA ASN A 201 -10.55 14.54 -5.50
C ASN A 201 -9.99 15.96 -5.57
N GLY A 202 -10.69 16.89 -6.24
CA GLY A 202 -10.26 18.26 -6.49
C GLY A 202 -9.33 18.82 -5.42
N ILE A 203 -8.08 19.11 -5.82
CA ILE A 203 -6.95 19.50 -4.96
C ILE A 203 -6.38 18.33 -4.14
N GLY A 204 -5.65 17.44 -4.83
CA GLY A 204 -4.51 16.70 -4.27
C GLY A 204 -4.75 15.83 -3.03
N LYS A 205 -5.99 15.61 -2.58
CA LYS A 205 -6.34 14.93 -1.32
C LYS A 205 -7.44 13.91 -1.58
N VAL A 206 -7.10 12.64 -1.60
CA VAL A 206 -8.03 11.53 -1.71
C VAL A 206 -8.65 11.30 -0.34
N LEU A 207 -9.92 11.66 -0.22
CA LEU A 207 -10.69 11.48 1.00
C LEU A 207 -11.39 10.12 0.95
N HIS A 208 -10.89 9.14 1.70
CA HIS A 208 -11.61 7.89 1.91
C HIS A 208 -12.33 7.94 3.25
N VAL A 209 -13.67 7.97 3.23
CA VAL A 209 -14.51 7.91 4.43
C VAL A 209 -14.92 6.47 4.68
N PHE A 210 -14.74 6.01 5.91
CA PHE A 210 -14.88 4.63 6.32
C PHE A 210 -15.62 4.58 7.66
N GLY A 211 -16.74 3.87 7.75
CA GLY A 211 -17.48 3.71 9.01
C GLY A 211 -17.47 2.26 9.49
N ILE A 212 -16.92 1.99 10.67
CA ILE A 212 -17.02 0.67 11.33
C ILE A 212 -17.95 0.80 12.53
N ALA A 213 -19.04 0.05 12.55
CA ALA A 213 -19.92 -0.05 13.70
C ALA A 213 -19.71 -1.41 14.36
N PHE A 214 -19.07 -1.42 15.53
CA PHE A 214 -19.03 -2.60 16.38
C PHE A 214 -20.12 -2.51 17.42
N THR A 215 -21.02 -3.49 17.43
CA THR A 215 -21.93 -3.74 18.54
C THR A 215 -21.20 -4.66 19.53
N ALA A 216 -21.02 -4.18 20.78
CA ALA A 216 -20.41 -5.02 21.82
C ALA A 216 -21.24 -6.28 22.12
N TYR A 217 -22.52 -6.29 21.75
CA TYR A 217 -23.41 -7.44 21.88
C TYR A 217 -23.01 -8.58 20.95
N ASP A 218 -22.96 -8.31 19.65
CA ASP A 218 -22.75 -9.32 18.63
C ASP A 218 -21.32 -9.88 18.73
N LEU A 219 -20.34 -9.02 19.04
CA LEU A 219 -18.97 -9.45 19.34
C LEU A 219 -18.89 -10.33 20.59
N LYS A 220 -19.62 -9.99 21.67
CA LYS A 220 -19.64 -10.80 22.90
C LYS A 220 -20.35 -12.13 22.68
N GLN A 221 -21.46 -12.14 21.96
CA GLN A 221 -22.20 -13.35 21.65
C GLN A 221 -21.36 -14.30 20.77
N ALA A 222 -20.73 -13.77 19.72
CA ALA A 222 -19.85 -14.55 18.86
C ALA A 222 -18.58 -15.01 19.60
N LEU A 223 -18.10 -14.25 20.60
CA LEU A 223 -17.00 -14.66 21.47
C LEU A 223 -17.41 -15.79 22.42
N ASP A 224 -18.55 -15.67 23.09
CA ASP A 224 -19.09 -16.72 23.97
C ASP A 224 -19.34 -18.02 23.20
N GLU A 225 -19.81 -17.91 21.96
CA GLU A 225 -19.95 -19.06 21.06
C GLU A 225 -18.58 -19.62 20.66
N SER A 226 -17.62 -18.76 20.30
CA SER A 226 -16.23 -19.14 20.01
C SER A 226 -15.55 -19.87 21.17
N TYR A 227 -15.78 -19.44 22.42
CA TYR A 227 -15.29 -20.14 23.61
C TYR A 227 -15.94 -21.50 23.79
N LYS A 228 -17.27 -21.58 23.65
CA LYS A 228 -18.02 -22.84 23.81
C LYS A 228 -17.63 -23.89 22.78
N VAL A 229 -17.32 -23.47 21.55
CA VAL A 229 -16.93 -24.38 20.46
C VAL A 229 -15.42 -24.51 20.28
N GLU A 230 -14.62 -23.93 21.20
CA GLU A 230 -13.15 -23.84 21.14
C GLU A 230 -12.64 -23.47 19.73
N SER A 231 -13.34 -22.54 19.07
CA SER A 231 -13.11 -22.22 17.68
C SER A 231 -13.20 -20.73 17.42
N LEU A 232 -12.27 -20.21 16.61
CA LEU A 232 -12.26 -18.82 16.17
C LEU A 232 -13.29 -18.51 15.09
N LYS A 233 -13.99 -19.52 14.59
CA LYS A 233 -14.90 -19.37 13.44
C LYS A 233 -16.07 -18.41 13.70
N PRO A 234 -16.81 -18.50 14.83
CA PRO A 234 -17.92 -17.57 15.11
C PRO A 234 -17.49 -16.11 15.18
N ILE A 235 -16.45 -15.78 15.96
CA ILE A 235 -15.97 -14.40 16.08
C ILE A 235 -15.35 -13.87 14.79
N THR A 236 -14.69 -14.73 14.01
CA THR A 236 -14.17 -14.38 12.68
C THR A 236 -15.30 -14.09 11.71
N ALA A 237 -16.36 -14.91 11.71
CA ALA A 237 -17.52 -14.71 10.85
C ALA A 237 -18.22 -13.39 11.18
N GLU A 238 -18.32 -13.03 12.45
CA GLU A 238 -18.95 -11.78 12.88
C GLU A 238 -18.12 -10.55 12.51
N VAL A 239 -16.80 -10.61 12.69
CA VAL A 239 -15.91 -9.53 12.20
C VAL A 239 -15.94 -9.44 10.68
N VAL A 240 -16.02 -10.56 9.95
CA VAL A 240 -16.24 -10.54 8.50
C VAL A 240 -17.63 -10.02 8.15
N ARG A 241 -18.66 -10.22 8.97
CA ARG A 241 -19.99 -9.66 8.73
C ARG A 241 -19.99 -8.14 8.90
N GLN A 242 -19.27 -7.64 9.90
CA GLN A 242 -19.19 -6.22 10.23
C GLN A 242 -18.11 -5.46 9.44
N ALA A 243 -17.07 -6.15 8.95
CA ALA A 243 -15.91 -5.57 8.25
C ALA A 243 -15.54 -6.28 6.93
N GLY A 244 -16.34 -7.22 6.41
CA GLY A 244 -16.00 -8.08 5.26
C GLY A 244 -15.95 -7.39 3.90
N GLY A 245 -16.41 -6.14 3.80
CA GLY A 245 -16.17 -5.29 2.62
C GLY A 245 -14.73 -4.75 2.52
N TRP A 246 -13.85 -5.03 3.48
CA TRP A 246 -12.63 -4.28 3.73
C TRP A 246 -11.39 -5.20 3.64
N GLY A 247 -10.80 -5.34 2.45
CA GLY A 247 -9.62 -6.19 2.24
C GLY A 247 -8.44 -5.90 3.17
N ALA A 248 -8.26 -4.65 3.61
CA ALA A 248 -7.23 -4.23 4.57
C ALA A 248 -7.57 -4.56 6.03
N ALA A 249 -8.84 -4.39 6.45
CA ALA A 249 -9.29 -4.74 7.79
C ALA A 249 -9.23 -6.25 8.02
N TRP A 250 -9.47 -7.06 6.98
CA TRP A 250 -9.30 -8.52 7.01
C TRP A 250 -7.84 -8.94 7.25
N VAL A 251 -6.90 -8.32 6.53
CA VAL A 251 -5.46 -8.59 6.72
C VAL A 251 -5.01 -8.12 8.11
N GLY A 252 -5.49 -6.96 8.55
CA GLY A 252 -5.28 -6.44 9.89
C GLY A 252 -5.81 -7.34 10.99
N PHE A 253 -7.03 -7.83 10.83
CA PHE A 253 -7.68 -8.79 11.71
C PHE A 253 -6.91 -10.11 11.78
N LYS A 254 -6.43 -10.64 10.65
CA LYS A 254 -5.62 -11.87 10.67
C LYS A 254 -4.35 -11.73 11.51
N ILE A 255 -3.73 -10.56 11.49
CA ILE A 255 -2.45 -10.32 12.18
C ILE A 255 -2.70 -9.93 13.64
N GLY A 256 -3.52 -8.90 13.89
CA GLY A 256 -3.78 -8.38 15.24
C GLY A 256 -4.85 -9.15 16.00
N GLY A 257 -5.84 -9.71 15.32
CA GLY A 257 -6.88 -10.53 15.94
C GLY A 257 -6.36 -11.88 16.42
N ALA A 258 -5.42 -12.50 15.69
CA ALA A 258 -4.75 -13.73 16.16
C ALA A 258 -3.97 -13.48 17.47
N ILE A 259 -3.22 -12.38 17.55
CA ILE A 259 -2.45 -11.99 18.74
C ILE A 259 -3.38 -11.62 19.91
N GLY A 260 -4.40 -10.80 19.66
CA GLY A 260 -5.37 -10.37 20.67
C GLY A 260 -6.20 -11.52 21.24
N VAL A 261 -6.54 -12.51 20.42
CA VAL A 261 -7.26 -13.70 20.88
C VAL A 261 -6.33 -14.63 21.67
N SER A 262 -5.08 -14.84 21.23
CA SER A 262 -4.13 -15.68 21.99
C SER A 262 -3.87 -15.15 23.42
N VAL A 263 -3.78 -13.83 23.59
CA VAL A 263 -3.59 -13.20 24.91
C VAL A 263 -4.91 -13.14 25.71
N GLY A 264 -6.05 -13.02 25.03
CA GLY A 264 -7.36 -12.93 25.69
C GLY A 264 -7.95 -14.27 26.15
N ILE A 265 -7.47 -15.42 25.65
CA ILE A 265 -7.84 -16.73 26.19
C ILE A 265 -7.40 -16.86 27.67
N GLU A 266 -6.30 -16.23 28.06
CA GLU A 266 -5.78 -16.24 29.43
C GLU A 266 -6.23 -15.03 30.27
N ALA A 267 -6.44 -13.87 29.64
CA ALA A 267 -6.77 -12.60 30.32
C ALA A 267 -8.27 -12.25 30.34
N GLY A 268 -9.11 -13.06 29.71
CA GLY A 268 -10.57 -12.93 29.69
C GLY A 268 -11.15 -12.14 28.49
N PRO A 269 -12.49 -12.13 28.35
CA PRO A 269 -13.19 -11.67 27.14
C PRO A 269 -12.91 -10.21 26.75
N GLY A 270 -12.62 -9.35 27.73
CA GLY A 270 -12.30 -7.93 27.51
C GLY A 270 -10.99 -7.70 26.75
N CYS A 271 -9.98 -8.55 26.96
CA CYS A 271 -8.72 -8.49 26.22
C CYS A 271 -8.88 -8.96 24.77
N VAL A 272 -9.75 -9.95 24.53
CA VAL A 272 -10.08 -10.40 23.16
C VAL A 272 -10.72 -9.27 22.36
N ILE A 273 -11.75 -8.63 22.91
CA ILE A 273 -12.47 -7.53 22.23
C ILE A 273 -11.51 -6.35 21.96
N SER A 274 -10.68 -5.99 22.93
CA SER A 274 -9.71 -4.90 22.79
C SER A 274 -8.64 -5.22 21.73
N GLY A 275 -8.16 -6.46 21.69
CA GLY A 275 -7.19 -6.93 20.69
C GLY A 275 -7.77 -7.04 19.28
N LEU A 276 -9.04 -7.38 19.14
CA LEU A 276 -9.73 -7.44 17.84
C LEU A 276 -9.96 -6.04 17.26
N VAL A 277 -10.50 -5.13 18.07
CA VAL A 277 -10.69 -3.72 17.68
C VAL A 277 -9.35 -3.07 17.38
N GLY A 278 -8.34 -3.31 18.23
CA GLY A 278 -6.96 -2.88 17.98
C GLY A 278 -6.40 -3.45 16.68
N GLY A 279 -6.55 -4.75 16.42
CA GLY A 279 -6.02 -5.40 15.22
C GLY A 279 -6.63 -4.88 13.91
N VAL A 280 -7.94 -4.59 13.92
CA VAL A 280 -8.63 -3.96 12.78
C VAL A 280 -8.15 -2.53 12.58
N ILE A 281 -8.05 -1.74 13.65
CA ILE A 281 -7.58 -0.34 13.59
C ILE A 281 -6.12 -0.30 13.14
N PHE A 282 -5.20 -0.93 13.86
CA PHE A 282 -3.77 -0.92 13.55
C PHE A 282 -3.43 -1.62 12.24
N GLY A 283 -4.17 -2.66 11.86
CA GLY A 283 -3.94 -3.33 10.58
C GLY A 283 -4.44 -2.54 9.37
N THR A 284 -5.56 -1.83 9.52
CA THR A 284 -6.00 -0.84 8.52
C THR A 284 -4.98 0.32 8.44
N SER A 285 -4.39 0.70 9.57
CA SER A 285 -3.39 1.76 9.67
C SER A 285 -2.04 1.37 9.06
N GLY A 286 -1.59 0.13 9.23
CA GLY A 286 -0.41 -0.38 8.53
C GLY A 286 -0.58 -0.42 7.01
N TYR A 287 -1.82 -0.60 6.52
CA TYR A 287 -2.10 -0.66 5.09
C TYR A 287 -2.19 0.73 4.40
N PHE A 288 -2.68 1.73 5.13
CA PHE A 288 -2.92 3.09 4.62
C PHE A 288 -1.94 4.16 5.15
N GLY A 289 -1.12 3.86 6.16
CA GLY A 289 -0.17 4.76 6.82
C GLY A 289 -0.60 5.10 8.27
N PHE A 290 0.38 5.25 9.17
CA PHE A 290 0.18 5.34 10.62
C PHE A 290 -0.22 6.73 11.15
N ASP A 291 -0.08 7.80 10.36
CA ASP A 291 -0.18 9.19 10.86
C ASP A 291 -1.53 9.50 11.52
N TRP A 292 -2.63 8.92 11.04
CA TRP A 292 -3.98 9.18 11.58
C TRP A 292 -4.27 8.48 12.92
N VAL A 293 -3.58 7.38 13.23
CA VAL A 293 -3.73 6.67 14.53
C VAL A 293 -3.06 7.45 15.64
N ALA A 294 -1.89 8.03 15.35
CA ALA A 294 -1.19 8.88 16.31
C ALA A 294 -2.09 10.04 16.76
N ASP A 295 -2.79 10.68 15.83
CA ASP A 295 -3.75 11.76 16.13
C ASP A 295 -4.99 11.29 16.91
N PHE A 296 -5.46 10.04 16.69
CA PHE A 296 -6.59 9.47 17.42
C PHE A 296 -6.23 9.13 18.88
N ILE A 297 -5.02 8.59 19.11
CA ILE A 297 -4.49 8.28 20.45
C ILE A 297 -4.19 9.56 21.24
N TYR A 298 -3.78 10.64 20.56
CA TYR A 298 -3.44 11.88 21.25
C TYR A 298 -4.68 12.70 21.67
N LYS A 299 -5.83 12.50 21.01
CA LYS A 299 -7.07 13.26 21.25
C LYS A 299 -8.08 12.56 22.18
N ASN A 300 -7.87 11.29 22.53
CA ASN A 300 -8.74 10.49 23.40
C ASN A 300 -7.94 9.80 24.49
#